data_AF-A0A9E3AZN0-F1
#
_entry.id   AF-A0A9E3AZN0-F1
#
_cell.length_a   1.000
_cell.length_b   1.000
_cell.length_c   1.000
_cell.angle_alpha   90.00
_cell.angle_beta   90.00
_cell.angle_gamma   90.00
#
_symmetry.space_group_name_H-M   'P 1'
#
loop_
_entity.id
_entity.type
_entity.pdbx_description
1 polymer ?
#
loop_
_entity_poly.entity_id
_entity_poly.type
_entity_poly.pdbx_seq_one_letter_code
_entity_poly.pdbx_strand_id
1 'polypeptide(L)'
;MHDAADKNDQSSQARSGKWILDPRRGDREDDQSATKQRPLLSIFGSLLAEISLPKLVFAWTLTILLPAMLFGLAPMVLTAWIGKSWIRLAEATGTGCVVVVLGSLSVAWLGWRPLFRVVEKNFWALNALAVQPGYAFWREALRHLVERSFERRIGTRLARMRAGCCAAAGVLLFAAASAVALAVWPATHWIGSAADLVEPHFLVVRTVANAIVVMSFYLAVAALVWGFAEAAGHQPVDLESFDDKSEGARVWRVAHLSDVHAVGERYGFRIESGRAGPRGNERLVRAMDRLAAAHATEPLDLVLVSGDMTDAGLSAEWAEFLDIVAGYPALAERMLILPGNHDINVVDRVNPARLDLPFSPAKTLRKLRALSAIAAVEGDRVRSPGPDGQTRGPALADALEPWRRDIEEFADAGGLRRSARLARLWDQCFPLILPPVGEHGLGVAILDSNADANFSFTNALGMISVEQARRLTASLDANPNARWIVALHHHLAEYPRPVETFSERIGTALINGAWFLRLLRAYAGRIVVMHGHRHIDWIGRCGRLTLISAPSPVMARPDEATHFYVHSLAAGPDGSIHVLAPQRIDVDVVTG
;
A
#
# COMPACT_ATOMS: atom_id res chain seq x y z
N MET A 1 19.76 -50.21 -22.97
CA MET A 1 19.61 -49.99 -21.51
C MET A 1 19.66 -48.47 -21.21
N HIS A 2 18.94 -47.66 -22.00
CA HIS A 2 19.08 -46.20 -22.01
C HIS A 2 17.77 -45.54 -22.45
N ASP A 3 16.62 -45.99 -21.91
CA ASP A 3 15.30 -45.45 -22.28
C ASP A 3 14.24 -45.55 -21.17
N ALA A 4 14.66 -45.77 -19.92
CA ALA A 4 13.74 -45.95 -18.79
C ALA A 4 13.88 -44.89 -17.69
N ALA A 5 14.81 -43.93 -17.82
CA ALA A 5 15.03 -42.88 -16.82
C ALA A 5 14.16 -41.62 -17.06
N ASP A 6 13.60 -41.43 -18.26
CA ASP A 6 12.92 -40.18 -18.63
C ASP A 6 11.41 -40.14 -18.30
N LYS A 7 10.83 -41.26 -17.86
CA LYS A 7 9.40 -41.33 -17.52
C LYS A 7 9.08 -41.10 -16.04
N ASN A 8 10.08 -41.13 -15.17
CA ASN A 8 9.89 -40.88 -13.74
C ASN A 8 9.99 -39.39 -13.36
N ASP A 9 10.48 -38.53 -14.26
CA ASP A 9 10.52 -37.08 -14.02
C ASP A 9 9.20 -36.37 -14.40
N GLN A 10 8.37 -36.99 -15.25
CA GLN A 10 7.05 -36.45 -15.59
C GLN A 10 6.01 -36.64 -14.47
N SER A 11 6.22 -37.57 -13.53
CA SER A 11 5.37 -37.70 -12.33
C SER A 11 5.75 -36.74 -11.20
N SER A 12 6.94 -36.12 -11.24
CA SER A 12 7.33 -35.05 -10.30
C SER A 12 6.75 -33.69 -10.74
N GLN A 13 6.57 -33.51 -12.06
CA GLN A 13 5.92 -32.34 -12.65
C GLN A 13 4.40 -32.28 -12.45
N ALA A 14 3.73 -33.35 -11.99
CA ALA A 14 2.28 -33.31 -11.74
C ALA A 14 1.89 -32.55 -10.44
N ARG A 15 2.85 -32.00 -9.70
CA ARG A 15 2.62 -30.95 -8.68
C ARG A 15 2.90 -29.52 -9.21
N SER A 16 3.02 -29.33 -10.53
CA SER A 16 3.30 -28.05 -11.18
C SER A 16 2.15 -27.02 -11.16
N GLY A 17 1.00 -27.33 -10.57
CA GLY A 17 -0.18 -26.45 -10.60
C GLY A 17 -0.14 -25.24 -9.66
N LYS A 18 0.86 -25.13 -8.77
CA LYS A 18 0.84 -24.16 -7.67
C LYS A 18 1.46 -22.79 -8.00
N TRP A 19 2.30 -22.71 -9.02
CA TRP A 19 3.05 -21.48 -9.35
C TRP A 19 2.63 -20.96 -10.73
N ILE A 20 2.29 -19.67 -10.81
CA ILE A 20 2.14 -18.99 -12.11
C ILE A 20 3.53 -18.54 -12.58
N LEU A 21 4.22 -17.79 -11.73
CA LEU A 21 5.64 -17.50 -11.87
C LEU A 21 6.40 -18.25 -10.78
N ASP A 22 7.26 -19.19 -11.17
CA ASP A 22 8.21 -19.82 -10.26
C ASP A 22 9.47 -18.96 -10.21
N PRO A 23 9.73 -18.24 -9.10
CA PRO A 23 10.86 -17.32 -9.01
C PRO A 23 12.23 -18.00 -9.19
N ARG A 24 12.31 -19.33 -8.97
CA ARG A 24 13.53 -20.11 -9.14
C ARG A 24 13.98 -20.24 -10.59
N ARG A 25 13.07 -19.99 -11.53
CA ARG A 25 13.35 -20.02 -12.98
C ARG A 25 13.85 -18.68 -13.51
N GLY A 26 13.86 -17.64 -12.66
CA GLY A 26 14.10 -16.27 -13.08
C GLY A 26 13.02 -15.74 -14.01
N ASP A 27 13.21 -14.52 -14.48
CA ASP A 27 12.39 -13.91 -15.51
C ASP A 27 13.18 -12.85 -16.30
N ARG A 28 12.49 -12.10 -17.16
CA ARG A 28 13.08 -11.09 -18.03
C ARG A 28 13.97 -10.06 -17.33
N GLU A 29 13.78 -9.80 -16.04
CA GLU A 29 14.66 -8.89 -15.29
C GLU A 29 16.07 -9.46 -15.11
N ASP A 30 16.17 -10.78 -14.90
CA ASP A 30 17.44 -11.49 -14.77
C ASP A 30 18.25 -11.44 -16.08
N ASP A 31 17.56 -11.34 -17.22
CA ASP A 31 18.17 -11.25 -18.55
C ASP A 31 18.50 -9.82 -19.00
N GLN A 32 18.32 -8.79 -18.16
CA GLN A 32 18.51 -7.38 -18.57
C GLN A 32 19.89 -7.11 -19.18
N SER A 33 20.93 -7.72 -18.62
CA SER A 33 22.32 -7.56 -19.03
C SER A 33 22.85 -8.75 -19.85
N ALA A 34 21.99 -9.73 -20.18
CA ALA A 34 22.40 -10.96 -20.85
C ALA A 34 22.59 -10.77 -22.36
N THR A 35 23.83 -10.52 -22.79
CA THR A 35 24.19 -10.31 -24.21
C THR A 35 23.94 -11.52 -25.11
N LYS A 36 23.83 -12.73 -24.53
CA LYS A 36 23.48 -13.95 -25.28
C LYS A 36 22.01 -14.01 -25.67
N GLN A 37 21.14 -13.32 -24.94
CA GLN A 37 19.70 -13.29 -25.19
C GLN A 37 19.24 -11.96 -25.78
N ARG A 38 19.96 -10.86 -25.52
CA ARG A 38 19.61 -9.52 -26.00
C ARG A 38 20.67 -8.94 -26.92
N PRO A 39 20.27 -8.33 -28.06
CA PRO A 39 21.21 -7.67 -28.95
C PRO A 39 21.84 -6.47 -28.25
N LEU A 40 23.13 -6.20 -28.51
CA LEU A 40 23.87 -5.07 -27.92
C LEU A 40 23.14 -3.73 -28.10
N LEU A 41 22.49 -3.51 -29.24
CA LEU A 41 21.70 -2.31 -29.50
C LEU A 41 20.55 -2.12 -28.50
N SER A 42 19.92 -3.21 -28.04
CA SER A 42 18.88 -3.14 -27.01
C SER A 42 19.46 -2.76 -25.65
N ILE A 43 20.68 -3.20 -25.33
CA ILE A 43 21.37 -2.89 -24.07
C ILE A 43 21.84 -1.42 -24.10
N PHE A 44 22.40 -0.96 -25.21
CA PHE A 44 22.74 0.45 -25.40
C PHE A 44 21.51 1.37 -25.33
N GLY A 45 20.38 0.94 -25.91
CA GLY A 45 19.12 1.66 -25.82
C GLY A 45 18.60 1.79 -24.39
N SER A 46 18.68 0.72 -23.58
CA SER A 46 18.30 0.79 -22.16
C SER A 46 19.24 1.69 -21.35
N LEU A 47 20.54 1.65 -21.63
CA LEU A 47 21.53 2.54 -20.97
C LEU A 47 21.30 4.02 -21.29
N LEU A 48 20.96 4.36 -22.54
CA LEU A 48 20.61 5.74 -22.92
C LEU A 48 19.32 6.21 -22.26
N ALA A 49 18.33 5.31 -22.09
CA ALA A 49 17.10 5.60 -21.37
C ALA A 49 17.31 5.73 -19.84
N GLU A 50 18.41 5.20 -19.30
CA GLU A 50 18.77 5.29 -17.88
C GLU A 50 19.46 6.59 -17.47
N ILE A 51 19.87 7.44 -18.43
CA ILE A 51 20.46 8.75 -18.12
C ILE A 51 19.43 9.59 -17.35
N SER A 52 19.76 9.87 -16.09
CA SER A 52 18.80 10.21 -15.04
C SER A 52 18.17 11.59 -15.16
N LEU A 53 18.86 12.59 -15.73
CA LEU A 53 18.33 13.95 -15.84
C LEU A 53 17.18 14.07 -16.85
N PRO A 54 17.31 13.62 -18.11
CA PRO A 54 16.17 13.60 -19.04
C PRO A 54 14.98 12.80 -18.51
N LYS A 55 15.24 11.63 -17.90
CA LYS A 55 14.20 10.77 -17.32
C LYS A 55 13.51 11.43 -16.13
N LEU A 56 14.26 12.11 -15.26
CA LEU A 56 13.73 12.89 -14.14
C LEU A 56 12.89 14.07 -14.62
N VAL A 57 13.37 14.85 -15.58
CA VAL A 57 12.62 15.96 -16.18
C VAL A 57 11.32 15.44 -16.79
N PHE A 58 11.38 14.36 -17.58
CA PHE A 58 10.21 13.75 -18.18
C PHE A 58 9.20 13.25 -17.14
N ALA A 59 9.67 12.55 -16.10
CA ALA A 59 8.83 12.08 -15.00
C ALA A 59 8.16 13.27 -14.29
N TRP A 60 8.93 14.29 -13.90
CA TRP A 60 8.43 15.49 -13.24
C TRP A 60 7.42 16.26 -14.11
N THR A 61 7.69 16.37 -15.41
CA THR A 61 6.77 17.00 -16.37
C THR A 61 5.45 16.24 -16.43
N LEU A 62 5.46 14.91 -16.50
CA LEU A 62 4.25 14.11 -16.62
C LEU A 62 3.45 14.01 -15.31
N THR A 63 4.12 13.91 -14.17
CA THR A 63 3.45 13.65 -12.88
C THR A 63 3.08 14.91 -12.12
N ILE A 64 3.74 16.04 -12.37
CA ILE A 64 3.55 17.29 -11.63
C ILE A 64 3.18 18.44 -12.56
N LEU A 65 4.05 18.80 -13.52
CA LEU A 65 3.87 20.03 -14.30
C LEU A 65 2.64 19.98 -15.20
N LEU A 66 2.50 18.92 -16.02
CA LEU A 66 1.41 18.80 -16.97
C LEU A 66 0.03 18.77 -16.27
N PRO A 67 -0.20 17.97 -15.21
CA PRO A 67 -1.44 18.04 -14.45
C PRO A 67 -1.72 19.44 -13.88
N ALA A 68 -0.71 20.10 -13.28
CA ALA A 68 -0.88 21.44 -12.72
C ALA A 68 -1.25 22.47 -13.80
N MET A 69 -0.59 22.44 -14.95
CA MET A 69 -0.89 23.31 -16.08
C MET A 69 -2.29 23.05 -16.64
N LEU A 70 -2.72 21.79 -16.74
CA LEU A 70 -4.08 21.43 -17.15
C LEU A 70 -5.12 21.98 -16.19
N PHE A 71 -4.89 21.93 -14.87
CA PHE A 71 -5.78 22.55 -13.88
C PHE A 71 -5.85 24.07 -13.99
N GLY A 72 -4.73 24.75 -14.28
CA GLY A 72 -4.71 26.20 -14.50
C GLY A 72 -5.37 26.64 -15.81
N LEU A 73 -5.30 25.79 -16.84
CA LEU A 73 -5.87 26.05 -18.17
C LEU A 73 -7.36 25.71 -18.23
N ALA A 74 -7.82 24.71 -17.48
CA ALA A 74 -9.19 24.21 -17.50
C ALA A 74 -10.25 25.32 -17.31
N PRO A 75 -10.13 26.27 -16.37
CA PRO A 75 -11.09 27.38 -16.24
C PRO A 75 -11.19 28.24 -17.51
N MET A 76 -10.08 28.55 -18.17
CA MET A 76 -10.08 29.36 -19.39
C MET A 76 -10.73 28.62 -20.57
N VAL A 77 -10.42 27.33 -20.73
CA VAL A 77 -11.01 26.49 -21.79
C VAL A 77 -12.49 26.24 -21.52
N LEU A 78 -12.85 25.94 -20.27
CA LEU A 78 -14.22 25.66 -19.88
C LEU A 78 -15.10 26.91 -20.03
N THR A 79 -14.62 28.08 -19.62
CA THR A 79 -15.38 29.34 -19.78
C THR A 79 -15.52 29.74 -21.25
N ALA A 80 -14.46 29.60 -22.06
CA ALA A 80 -14.53 29.84 -23.50
C ALA A 80 -15.47 28.84 -24.20
N TRP A 81 -15.45 27.57 -23.80
CA TRP A 81 -16.32 26.53 -24.34
C TRP A 81 -17.78 26.71 -23.91
N ILE A 82 -18.05 26.97 -22.62
CA ILE A 82 -19.40 27.26 -22.11
C ILE A 82 -19.94 28.50 -22.82
N GLY A 83 -19.17 29.57 -22.93
CA GLY A 83 -19.59 30.77 -23.64
C GLY A 83 -19.99 30.47 -25.09
N LYS A 84 -19.16 29.73 -25.83
CA LYS A 84 -19.44 29.37 -27.23
C LYS A 84 -20.55 28.34 -27.41
N SER A 85 -20.66 27.38 -26.49
CA SER A 85 -21.62 26.27 -26.54
C SER A 85 -22.98 26.70 -26.03
N TRP A 86 -23.06 27.56 -25.03
CA TRP A 86 -24.31 28.14 -24.54
C TRP A 86 -25.00 28.94 -25.64
N ILE A 87 -24.24 29.76 -26.39
CA ILE A 87 -24.74 30.49 -27.56
C ILE A 87 -25.29 29.51 -28.61
N ARG A 88 -24.53 28.48 -28.97
CA ARG A 88 -24.95 27.50 -29.97
C ARG A 88 -26.09 26.58 -29.54
N LEU A 89 -26.19 26.26 -28.25
CA LEU A 89 -27.25 25.41 -27.68
C LEU A 89 -28.55 26.20 -27.54
N ALA A 90 -28.47 27.48 -27.18
CA ALA A 90 -29.61 28.40 -27.18
C ALA A 90 -30.17 28.64 -28.59
N GLU A 91 -29.31 28.54 -29.61
CA GLU A 91 -29.69 28.61 -31.03
C GLU A 91 -30.15 27.26 -31.62
N ALA A 92 -29.88 26.14 -30.95
CA ALA A 92 -30.15 24.80 -31.46
C ALA A 92 -31.56 24.33 -31.09
N THR A 93 -32.46 24.29 -32.07
CA THR A 93 -33.78 23.64 -31.96
C THR A 93 -33.81 22.39 -32.85
N GLY A 94 -33.96 21.19 -32.27
CA GLY A 94 -34.12 19.95 -33.04
C GLY A 94 -33.62 18.65 -32.37
N THR A 95 -34.01 17.52 -32.96
CA THR A 95 -33.69 16.15 -32.51
C THR A 95 -32.20 15.83 -32.44
N GLY A 96 -31.36 16.50 -33.24
CA GLY A 96 -29.90 16.35 -33.20
C GLY A 96 -29.27 16.81 -31.87
N CYS A 97 -29.85 17.81 -31.20
CA CYS A 97 -29.38 18.27 -29.88
C CYS A 97 -29.58 17.19 -28.80
N VAL A 98 -30.73 16.50 -28.85
CA VAL A 98 -31.05 15.38 -27.95
C VAL A 98 -30.08 14.20 -28.17
N VAL A 99 -29.75 13.87 -29.42
CA VAL A 99 -28.78 12.80 -29.74
C VAL A 99 -27.38 13.14 -29.22
N VAL A 100 -26.94 14.40 -29.35
CA VAL A 100 -25.63 14.84 -28.83
C VAL A 100 -25.61 14.81 -27.30
N VAL A 101 -26.68 15.23 -26.63
CA VAL A 101 -26.78 15.17 -25.17
C VAL A 101 -26.81 13.71 -24.69
N LEU A 102 -27.65 12.86 -25.27
CA LEU A 102 -27.72 11.43 -24.92
C LEU A 102 -26.42 10.69 -25.24
N GLY A 103 -25.76 11.02 -26.36
CA GLY A 103 -24.45 10.49 -26.72
C GLY A 103 -23.37 10.93 -25.72
N SER A 104 -23.38 12.20 -25.31
CA SER A 104 -22.45 12.72 -24.29
C SER A 104 -22.68 12.09 -22.92
N LEU A 105 -23.94 11.91 -22.51
CA LEU A 105 -24.31 11.20 -21.28
C LEU A 105 -23.90 9.73 -21.34
N SER A 106 -24.01 9.07 -22.50
CA SER A 106 -23.61 7.68 -22.69
C SER A 106 -22.09 7.52 -22.64
N VAL A 107 -21.34 8.42 -23.27
CA VAL A 107 -19.87 8.47 -23.19
C VAL A 107 -19.41 8.78 -21.76
N ALA A 108 -20.07 9.73 -21.08
CA ALA A 108 -19.81 10.01 -19.67
C ALA A 108 -20.10 8.78 -18.80
N TRP A 109 -21.20 8.06 -19.04
CA TRP A 109 -21.57 6.86 -18.29
C TRP A 109 -20.63 5.67 -18.51
N LEU A 110 -20.15 5.45 -19.73
CA LEU A 110 -19.19 4.38 -20.01
C LEU A 110 -17.76 4.75 -19.54
N GLY A 111 -17.41 6.04 -19.64
CA GLY A 111 -16.09 6.54 -19.29
C GLY A 111 -15.88 6.82 -17.80
N TRP A 112 -16.95 6.96 -16.99
CA TRP A 112 -16.79 7.45 -15.61
C TRP A 112 -16.02 6.49 -14.71
N ARG A 113 -16.15 5.16 -14.87
CA ARG A 113 -15.47 4.20 -13.97
C ARG A 113 -13.95 4.21 -14.14
N PRO A 114 -13.38 4.08 -15.35
CA PRO A 114 -11.94 4.27 -15.57
C PRO A 114 -11.48 5.67 -15.18
N LEU A 115 -12.26 6.70 -15.52
CA LEU A 115 -11.92 8.09 -15.21
C LEU A 115 -11.91 8.35 -13.70
N PHE A 116 -12.86 7.80 -12.95
CA PHE A 116 -12.94 7.91 -11.50
C PHE A 116 -11.71 7.31 -10.83
N ARG A 117 -11.25 6.13 -11.26
CA ARG A 117 -10.00 5.54 -10.73
C ARG A 117 -8.80 6.43 -10.99
N VAL A 118 -8.71 7.01 -12.19
CA VAL A 118 -7.64 7.96 -12.53
C VAL A 118 -7.75 9.23 -11.67
N VAL A 119 -8.95 9.79 -11.50
CA VAL A 119 -9.20 10.97 -10.67
C VAL A 119 -8.89 10.68 -9.21
N GLU A 120 -9.33 9.55 -8.68
CA GLU A 120 -9.07 9.12 -7.31
C GLU A 120 -7.57 8.94 -7.07
N LYS A 121 -6.88 8.19 -7.95
CA LYS A 121 -5.43 8.00 -7.86
C LYS A 121 -4.68 9.32 -7.92
N ASN A 122 -5.06 10.23 -8.82
CA ASN A 122 -4.46 11.56 -8.91
C ASN A 122 -4.82 12.45 -7.71
N PHE A 123 -6.04 12.36 -7.18
CA PHE A 123 -6.46 13.07 -5.97
C PHE A 123 -5.63 12.61 -4.77
N TRP A 124 -5.48 11.30 -4.56
CA TRP A 124 -4.65 10.78 -3.49
C TRP A 124 -3.17 11.03 -3.72
N ALA A 125 -2.68 10.95 -4.96
CA ALA A 125 -1.31 11.34 -5.29
C ALA A 125 -1.05 12.83 -4.99
N LEU A 126 -1.99 13.71 -5.31
CA LEU A 126 -1.90 15.14 -4.98
C LEU A 126 -1.89 15.36 -3.47
N ASN A 127 -2.75 14.66 -2.73
CA ASN A 127 -2.71 14.70 -1.27
C ASN A 127 -1.38 14.15 -0.74
N ALA A 128 -0.91 13.01 -1.26
CA ALA A 128 0.32 12.34 -0.86
C ALA A 128 1.57 13.18 -1.09
N LEU A 129 1.60 13.95 -2.19
CA LEU A 129 2.77 14.71 -2.60
C LEU A 129 2.78 16.13 -2.03
N ALA A 130 1.61 16.76 -1.86
CA ALA A 130 1.53 18.17 -1.49
C ALA A 130 0.83 18.41 -0.13
N VAL A 131 -0.38 17.87 0.05
CA VAL A 131 -1.22 18.21 1.22
C VAL A 131 -0.73 17.51 2.48
N GLN A 132 -0.59 16.19 2.44
CA GLN A 132 -0.27 15.36 3.60
C GLN A 132 1.17 15.57 4.08
N PRO A 133 2.21 15.70 3.23
CA PRO A 133 3.55 16.02 3.72
C PRO A 133 3.60 17.39 4.41
N GLY A 134 2.97 18.41 3.82
CA GLY A 134 2.89 19.74 4.42
C GLY A 134 2.12 19.73 5.74
N TYR A 135 0.93 19.12 5.75
CA TYR A 135 0.10 19.00 6.95
C TYR A 135 0.78 18.17 8.04
N ALA A 136 1.31 16.99 7.70
CA ALA A 136 2.03 16.12 8.62
C ALA A 136 3.27 16.82 9.18
N PHE A 137 4.02 17.54 8.35
CA PHE A 137 5.16 18.35 8.82
C PHE A 137 4.73 19.33 9.92
N TRP A 138 3.71 20.16 9.68
CA TRP A 138 3.23 21.12 10.68
C TRP A 138 2.64 20.43 11.91
N ARG A 139 1.87 19.36 11.73
CA ARG A 139 1.28 18.56 12.81
C ARG A 139 2.35 17.97 13.72
N GLU A 140 3.34 17.30 13.13
CA GLU A 140 4.42 16.67 13.88
C GLU A 140 5.36 17.71 14.47
N ALA A 141 5.61 18.84 13.80
CA ALA A 141 6.45 19.91 14.34
C ALA A 141 5.82 20.50 15.61
N LEU A 142 4.52 20.75 15.58
CA LEU A 142 3.77 21.18 16.76
C LEU A 142 3.80 20.11 17.85
N ARG A 143 3.51 18.83 17.52
CA ARG A 143 3.56 17.73 18.49
C ARG A 143 4.94 17.62 19.13
N HIS A 144 6.01 17.69 18.36
CA HIS A 144 7.38 17.62 18.84
C HIS A 144 7.72 18.77 19.80
N LEU A 145 7.32 20.00 19.47
CA LEU A 145 7.51 21.16 20.34
C LEU A 145 6.73 21.04 21.65
N VAL A 146 5.47 20.62 21.58
CA VAL A 146 4.63 20.46 22.77
C VAL A 146 5.10 19.27 23.62
N GLU A 147 5.43 18.13 23.03
CA GLU A 147 5.92 16.93 23.73
C GLU A 147 7.27 17.18 24.42
N ARG A 148 8.17 17.96 23.82
CA ARG A 148 9.43 18.39 24.48
C ARG A 148 9.21 19.31 25.68
N SER A 149 8.12 20.05 25.70
CA SER A 149 7.84 21.06 26.73
C SER A 149 7.06 20.51 27.93
N PHE A 150 6.58 19.27 27.87
CA PHE A 150 5.73 18.66 28.89
C PHE A 150 6.22 17.26 29.26
N GLU A 151 6.85 17.11 30.43
CA GLU A 151 7.25 15.79 30.96
C GLU A 151 6.04 14.85 31.12
N ARG A 152 6.21 13.61 30.63
CA ARG A 152 5.46 12.38 30.96
C ARG A 152 3.96 12.56 31.19
N ARG A 153 3.19 12.88 30.15
CA ARG A 153 1.74 12.67 30.15
C ARG A 153 1.40 11.37 29.44
N ILE A 154 0.80 10.44 30.17
CA ILE A 154 0.33 9.14 29.65
C ILE A 154 -1.19 9.23 29.39
N GLY A 155 -1.67 8.55 28.36
CA GLY A 155 -3.09 8.34 28.11
C GLY A 155 -3.86 9.56 27.58
N THR A 156 -5.03 9.84 28.17
CA THR A 156 -6.05 10.74 27.60
C THR A 156 -5.62 12.20 27.46
N ARG A 157 -4.74 12.69 28.34
CA ARG A 157 -4.26 14.08 28.29
C ARG A 157 -3.31 14.32 27.10
N LEU A 158 -2.46 13.34 26.79
CA LEU A 158 -1.60 13.33 25.61
C LEU A 158 -2.43 13.24 24.33
N ALA A 159 -3.46 12.39 24.32
CA ALA A 159 -4.41 12.30 23.22
C ALA A 159 -5.09 13.65 22.92
N ARG A 160 -5.65 14.35 23.92
CA ARG A 160 -6.28 15.67 23.71
C ARG A 160 -5.30 16.71 23.17
N MET A 161 -4.07 16.70 23.67
CA MET A 161 -3.02 17.60 23.21
C MET A 161 -2.66 17.37 21.74
N ARG A 162 -2.51 16.10 21.34
CA ARG A 162 -2.25 15.73 19.94
C ARG A 162 -3.40 16.12 19.02
N ALA A 163 -4.63 15.91 19.45
CA ALA A 163 -5.81 16.41 18.74
C ALA A 163 -5.77 17.94 18.55
N GLY A 164 -5.38 18.68 19.58
CA GLY A 164 -5.15 20.13 19.48
C GLY A 164 -4.08 20.49 18.45
N CYS A 165 -2.96 19.75 18.42
CA CYS A 165 -1.90 19.94 17.43
C CYS A 165 -2.40 19.68 16.00
N CYS A 166 -3.27 18.68 15.79
CA CYS A 166 -3.90 18.41 14.49
C CYS A 166 -4.71 19.59 13.98
N ALA A 167 -5.56 20.17 14.83
CA ALA A 167 -6.39 21.32 14.47
C ALA A 167 -5.53 22.56 14.20
N ALA A 168 -4.55 22.83 15.07
CA ALA A 168 -3.63 23.96 14.94
C ALA A 168 -2.81 23.87 13.64
N ALA A 169 -2.28 22.69 13.29
CA ALA A 169 -1.57 22.48 12.04
C ALA A 169 -2.46 22.76 10.81
N GLY A 170 -3.72 22.32 10.86
CA GLY A 170 -4.69 22.59 9.79
C GLY A 170 -4.93 24.09 9.60
N VAL A 171 -5.11 24.84 10.70
CA VAL A 171 -5.30 26.30 10.67
C VAL A 171 -4.05 27.03 10.17
N LEU A 172 -2.85 26.65 10.62
CA LEU A 172 -1.60 27.26 10.17
C LEU A 172 -1.38 27.06 8.67
N LEU A 173 -1.56 25.83 8.17
CA LEU A 173 -1.40 25.53 6.76
C LEU A 173 -2.47 26.20 5.90
N PHE A 174 -3.70 26.31 6.40
CA PHE A 174 -4.76 27.11 5.76
C PHE A 174 -4.36 28.58 5.61
N ALA A 175 -3.85 29.19 6.67
CA ALA A 175 -3.43 30.59 6.64
C ALA A 175 -2.27 30.81 5.66
N ALA A 176 -1.26 29.92 5.69
CA ALA A 176 -0.12 29.98 4.78
C ALA A 176 -0.54 29.81 3.31
N ALA A 177 -1.35 28.81 3.00
CA ALA A 177 -1.84 28.58 1.64
C ALA A 177 -2.74 29.72 1.15
N SER A 178 -3.60 30.26 2.02
CA SER A 178 -4.43 31.42 1.69
C SER A 178 -3.60 32.67 1.40
N ALA A 179 -2.51 32.89 2.14
CA ALA A 179 -1.58 34.00 1.89
C ALA A 179 -0.90 33.88 0.52
N VAL A 180 -0.48 32.67 0.12
CA VAL A 180 0.07 32.41 -1.23
C VAL A 180 -0.99 32.67 -2.30
N ALA A 181 -2.22 32.20 -2.12
CA ALA A 181 -3.31 32.44 -3.06
C ALA A 181 -3.58 33.94 -3.24
N LEU A 182 -3.64 34.71 -2.14
CA LEU A 182 -3.85 36.16 -2.17
C LEU A 182 -2.70 36.90 -2.85
N ALA A 183 -1.45 36.48 -2.63
CA ALA A 183 -0.28 37.09 -3.25
C ALA A 183 -0.25 36.86 -4.78
N VAL A 184 -0.69 35.70 -5.25
CA VAL A 184 -0.69 35.33 -6.68
C VAL A 184 -1.97 35.77 -7.40
N TRP A 185 -3.06 36.03 -6.67
CA TRP A 185 -4.36 36.43 -7.22
C TRP A 185 -4.29 37.51 -8.31
N PRO A 186 -3.51 38.61 -8.17
CA PRO A 186 -3.44 39.67 -9.19
C PRO A 186 -2.90 39.19 -10.55
N ALA A 187 -2.16 38.08 -10.58
CA ALA A 187 -1.61 37.50 -11.81
C ALA A 187 -2.55 36.46 -12.47
N THR A 188 -3.70 36.16 -11.84
CA THR A 188 -4.66 35.17 -12.36
C THR A 188 -5.51 35.72 -13.50
N HIS A 189 -6.03 34.81 -14.33
CA HIS A 189 -6.92 35.13 -15.43
C HIS A 189 -7.90 33.99 -15.68
N TRP A 190 -9.15 34.16 -15.24
CA TRP A 190 -10.14 33.07 -15.20
C TRP A 190 -11.01 32.95 -16.45
N ILE A 191 -11.13 34.02 -17.22
CA ILE A 191 -12.01 34.09 -18.41
C ILE A 191 -11.13 33.99 -19.66
N GLY A 192 -11.26 32.93 -20.45
CA GLY A 192 -10.50 32.78 -21.69
C GLY A 192 -11.19 33.36 -22.91
N SER A 193 -10.40 33.79 -23.90
CA SER A 193 -10.83 34.18 -25.25
C SER A 193 -9.97 33.50 -26.32
N ALA A 194 -10.45 33.42 -27.56
CA ALA A 194 -9.66 32.86 -28.67
C ALA A 194 -8.39 33.70 -28.98
N ALA A 195 -8.37 34.97 -28.57
CA ALA A 195 -7.23 35.86 -28.73
C ALA A 195 -6.06 35.51 -27.79
N ASP A 196 -6.32 34.87 -26.66
CA ASP A 196 -5.28 34.46 -25.70
C ASP A 196 -4.34 33.38 -26.26
N LEU A 197 -4.71 32.72 -27.37
CA LEU A 197 -3.87 31.74 -28.07
C LEU A 197 -2.79 32.40 -28.95
N VAL A 198 -2.89 33.71 -29.20
CA VAL A 198 -1.97 34.45 -30.08
C VAL A 198 -0.70 34.90 -29.33
N GLU A 199 -0.71 34.86 -28.00
CA GLU A 199 0.42 35.26 -27.14
C GLU A 199 0.84 34.17 -26.14
N PRO A 200 1.71 33.22 -26.54
CA PRO A 200 2.03 32.03 -25.76
C PRO A 200 2.62 32.32 -24.37
N HIS A 201 3.45 33.37 -24.25
CA HIS A 201 4.08 33.74 -22.98
C HIS A 201 3.06 34.20 -21.93
N PHE A 202 2.09 35.03 -22.33
CA PHE A 202 1.03 35.50 -21.44
C PHE A 202 0.11 34.37 -21.00
N LEU A 203 -0.16 33.42 -21.92
CA LEU A 203 -0.93 32.22 -21.60
C LEU A 203 -0.22 31.34 -20.57
N VAL A 204 1.10 31.13 -20.69
CA VAL A 204 1.88 30.32 -19.74
C VAL A 204 1.86 30.94 -18.34
N VAL A 205 2.18 32.23 -18.21
CA VAL A 205 2.22 32.91 -16.89
C VAL A 205 0.85 32.88 -16.21
N ARG A 206 -0.23 33.20 -16.95
CA ARG A 206 -1.60 33.17 -16.43
C ARG A 206 -2.04 31.75 -16.04
N THR A 207 -1.67 30.76 -16.84
CA THR A 207 -1.95 29.34 -16.54
C THR A 207 -1.25 28.90 -15.26
N VAL A 208 0.02 29.27 -15.09
CA VAL A 208 0.79 28.98 -13.85
C VAL A 208 0.16 29.71 -12.66
N ALA A 209 -0.21 30.98 -12.80
CA ALA A 209 -0.85 31.75 -11.73
C ALA A 209 -2.20 31.14 -11.31
N ASN A 210 -3.06 30.78 -12.28
CA ASN A 210 -4.31 30.07 -12.01
C ASN A 210 -4.06 28.75 -11.30
N ALA A 211 -3.08 27.96 -11.77
CA ALA A 211 -2.73 26.69 -11.16
C ALA A 211 -2.30 26.86 -9.70
N ILE A 212 -1.44 27.84 -9.40
CA ILE A 212 -0.99 28.13 -8.03
C ILE A 212 -2.17 28.51 -7.14
N VAL A 213 -3.11 29.35 -7.62
CA VAL A 213 -4.29 29.75 -6.82
C VAL A 213 -5.24 28.58 -6.60
N VAL A 214 -5.56 27.79 -7.62
CA VAL A 214 -6.39 26.59 -7.48
C VAL A 214 -5.77 25.61 -6.47
N MET A 215 -4.48 25.35 -6.61
CA MET A 215 -3.73 24.45 -5.74
C MET A 215 -3.63 24.96 -4.31
N SER A 216 -3.41 26.26 -4.13
CA SER A 216 -3.36 26.91 -2.81
C SER A 216 -4.73 26.88 -2.13
N PHE A 217 -5.81 27.17 -2.86
CA PHE A 217 -7.17 27.10 -2.32
C PHE A 217 -7.53 25.67 -1.92
N TYR A 218 -7.21 24.70 -2.78
CA TYR A 218 -7.39 23.29 -2.48
C TYR A 218 -6.62 22.88 -1.22
N LEU A 219 -5.32 23.22 -1.13
CA LEU A 219 -4.48 22.95 0.03
C LEU A 219 -5.06 23.57 1.30
N ALA A 220 -5.55 24.81 1.23
CA ALA A 220 -6.12 25.52 2.37
C ALA A 220 -7.36 24.78 2.91
N VAL A 221 -8.34 24.52 2.04
CA VAL A 221 -9.58 23.83 2.43
C VAL A 221 -9.28 22.41 2.91
N ALA A 222 -8.43 21.66 2.18
CA ALA A 222 -8.05 20.32 2.57
C ALA A 222 -7.36 20.29 3.93
N ALA A 223 -6.43 21.20 4.20
CA ALA A 223 -5.72 21.29 5.48
C ALA A 223 -6.66 21.54 6.67
N LEU A 224 -7.67 22.42 6.52
CA LEU A 224 -8.70 22.61 7.56
C LEU A 224 -9.51 21.33 7.76
N VAL A 225 -10.03 20.75 6.68
CA VAL A 225 -10.87 19.55 6.75
C VAL A 225 -10.10 18.41 7.41
N TRP A 226 -8.86 18.15 6.99
CA TRP A 226 -8.02 17.12 7.58
C TRP A 226 -7.66 17.43 9.03
N GLY A 227 -7.26 18.67 9.32
CA GLY A 227 -6.90 19.13 10.66
C GLY A 227 -8.00 18.89 11.69
N PHE A 228 -9.22 19.33 11.38
CA PHE A 228 -10.36 19.14 12.27
C PHE A 228 -10.90 17.72 12.27
N ALA A 229 -10.87 17.02 11.14
CA ALA A 229 -11.34 15.63 11.07
C ALA A 229 -10.42 14.67 11.84
N GLU A 230 -9.12 14.92 11.86
CA GLU A 230 -8.17 14.18 12.70
C GLU A 230 -8.28 14.58 14.17
N ALA A 231 -8.42 15.88 14.47
CA ALA A 231 -8.62 16.36 15.83
C ALA A 231 -9.89 15.82 16.50
N ALA A 232 -10.98 15.67 15.73
CA ALA A 232 -12.23 15.07 16.20
C ALA A 232 -12.16 13.53 16.32
N GLY A 233 -11.14 12.91 15.72
CA GLY A 233 -10.90 11.48 15.79
C GLY A 233 -10.29 11.03 17.12
N HIS A 234 -10.41 9.75 17.43
CA HIS A 234 -9.69 9.17 18.56
C HIS A 234 -8.21 9.07 18.21
N GLN A 235 -7.38 9.74 19.01
CA GLN A 235 -5.92 9.67 18.86
C GLN A 235 -5.39 8.31 19.33
N PRO A 236 -4.32 7.80 18.71
CA PRO A 236 -3.68 6.56 19.14
C PRO A 236 -3.13 6.71 20.56
N VAL A 237 -3.37 5.69 21.38
CA VAL A 237 -2.83 5.53 22.73
C VAL A 237 -2.30 4.12 22.91
N ASP A 238 -1.31 3.96 23.79
CA ASP A 238 -0.83 2.63 24.17
C ASP A 238 -1.96 1.82 24.82
N LEU A 239 -1.90 0.50 24.66
CA LEU A 239 -2.86 -0.39 25.30
C LEU A 239 -2.54 -0.46 26.81
N GLU A 240 -3.49 -0.03 27.65
CA GLU A 240 -3.30 0.00 29.12
C GLU A 240 -3.33 -1.42 29.73
N SER A 241 -4.21 -2.28 29.23
CA SER A 241 -4.32 -3.68 29.64
C SER A 241 -4.88 -4.54 28.51
N PHE A 242 -4.53 -5.82 28.52
CA PHE A 242 -5.16 -6.83 27.68
C PHE A 242 -6.52 -7.21 28.23
N ASP A 243 -7.37 -7.73 27.35
CA ASP A 243 -8.70 -8.19 27.74
C ASP A 243 -8.60 -9.55 28.47
N ASP A 244 -9.53 -9.81 29.39
CA ASP A 244 -9.61 -11.10 30.08
C ASP A 244 -10.29 -12.17 29.21
N LYS A 245 -9.86 -13.42 29.39
CA LYS A 245 -10.49 -14.57 28.74
C LYS A 245 -11.81 -14.89 29.42
N SER A 246 -12.91 -14.77 28.68
CA SER A 246 -14.22 -15.26 29.15
C SER A 246 -14.25 -16.80 29.21
N GLU A 247 -14.97 -17.35 30.19
CA GLU A 247 -15.08 -18.79 30.38
C GLU A 247 -15.70 -19.46 29.14
N GLY A 248 -15.07 -20.53 28.65
CA GLY A 248 -15.51 -21.25 27.44
C GLY A 248 -15.33 -20.50 26.11
N ALA A 249 -14.78 -19.27 26.10
CA ALA A 249 -14.61 -18.51 24.86
C ALA A 249 -13.65 -19.21 23.89
N ARG A 250 -14.02 -19.23 22.60
CA ARG A 250 -13.11 -19.65 21.52
C ARG A 250 -11.93 -18.68 21.48
N VAL A 251 -10.72 -19.24 21.48
CA VAL A 251 -9.47 -18.52 21.29
C VAL A 251 -8.85 -18.96 19.97
N TRP A 252 -8.33 -17.99 19.22
CA TRP A 252 -7.52 -18.18 18.03
C TRP A 252 -6.10 -17.73 18.31
N ARG A 253 -5.13 -18.59 18.00
CA ARG A 253 -3.70 -18.32 18.16
C ARG A 253 -3.11 -17.91 16.81
N VAL A 254 -2.65 -16.67 16.75
CA VAL A 254 -2.18 -16.01 15.52
C VAL A 254 -0.73 -15.60 15.71
N ALA A 255 0.19 -16.28 15.05
CA ALA A 255 1.55 -15.78 14.94
C ALA A 255 1.58 -14.58 13.98
N HIS A 256 2.20 -13.47 14.40
CA HIS A 256 2.31 -12.26 13.58
C HIS A 256 3.78 -11.93 13.36
N LEU A 257 4.21 -12.11 12.12
CA LEU A 257 5.53 -11.75 11.62
C LEU A 257 5.37 -10.58 10.64
N SER A 258 6.42 -9.81 10.45
CA SER A 258 6.45 -8.75 9.45
C SER A 258 7.88 -8.42 9.09
N ASP A 259 8.08 -7.83 7.91
CA ASP A 259 9.34 -7.20 7.52
C ASP A 259 10.53 -8.16 7.67
N VAL A 260 10.39 -9.34 7.07
CA VAL A 260 11.41 -10.38 7.15
C VAL A 260 12.57 -10.13 6.18
N HIS A 261 12.33 -9.36 5.11
CA HIS A 261 13.29 -8.93 4.10
C HIS A 261 14.28 -10.04 3.73
N ALA A 262 13.77 -11.12 3.12
CA ALA A 262 14.62 -12.17 2.56
C ALA A 262 15.52 -11.59 1.47
N VAL A 263 16.80 -11.98 1.50
CA VAL A 263 17.80 -11.63 0.49
C VAL A 263 18.07 -12.83 -0.41
N GLY A 264 18.40 -12.61 -1.68
CA GLY A 264 18.60 -13.69 -2.67
C GLY A 264 19.93 -14.42 -2.55
N GLU A 265 20.76 -14.07 -1.57
CA GLU A 265 22.16 -14.50 -1.48
C GLU A 265 22.50 -14.88 -0.04
N ARG A 266 23.29 -15.95 0.13
CA ARG A 266 23.77 -16.40 1.44
C ARG A 266 24.48 -15.31 2.26
N TYR A 267 25.15 -14.38 1.59
CA TYR A 267 25.89 -13.29 2.21
C TYR A 267 25.30 -11.90 1.89
N GLY A 268 24.06 -11.86 1.37
CA GLY A 268 23.37 -10.62 1.04
C GLY A 268 23.07 -9.78 2.28
N PHE A 269 22.96 -8.47 2.06
CA PHE A 269 22.57 -7.48 3.06
C PHE A 269 21.30 -6.76 2.63
N ARG A 270 20.50 -6.32 3.61
CA ARG A 270 19.26 -5.58 3.35
C ARG A 270 19.53 -4.14 2.97
N ILE A 271 18.65 -3.55 2.17
CA ILE A 271 18.75 -2.14 1.74
C ILE A 271 18.80 -1.20 2.94
N GLU A 272 17.91 -1.38 3.92
CA GLU A 272 17.73 -0.42 5.01
C GLU A 272 18.88 -0.44 6.03
N SER A 273 19.33 -1.64 6.41
CA SER A 273 20.32 -1.82 7.48
C SER A 273 21.75 -2.00 6.95
N GLY A 274 21.92 -2.35 5.68
CA GLY A 274 23.22 -2.65 5.10
C GLY A 274 24.02 -3.63 5.96
N ARG A 275 25.30 -3.32 6.20
CA ARG A 275 26.18 -4.14 7.06
C ARG A 275 25.91 -3.98 8.56
N ALA A 276 25.07 -3.03 8.97
CA ALA A 276 24.67 -2.87 10.36
C ALA A 276 23.55 -3.85 10.75
N GLY A 277 22.90 -4.51 9.77
CA GLY A 277 21.89 -5.55 10.00
C GLY A 277 22.41 -6.98 9.78
N PRO A 278 21.51 -7.97 9.80
CA PRO A 278 21.88 -9.37 9.65
C PRO A 278 22.29 -9.69 8.20
N ARG A 279 23.30 -10.57 8.10
CA ARG A 279 23.77 -11.13 6.83
C ARG A 279 23.00 -12.39 6.47
N GLY A 280 22.57 -12.53 5.22
CA GLY A 280 21.88 -13.73 4.72
C GLY A 280 20.55 -14.01 5.42
N ASN A 281 20.00 -15.20 5.28
CA ASN A 281 18.65 -15.53 5.78
C ASN A 281 18.65 -16.37 7.07
N GLU A 282 19.79 -16.55 7.73
CA GLU A 282 19.93 -17.43 8.90
C GLU A 282 19.02 -17.03 10.07
N ARG A 283 18.83 -15.73 10.31
CA ARG A 283 17.92 -15.23 11.37
C ARG A 283 16.45 -15.50 11.04
N LEU A 284 16.06 -15.43 9.76
CA LEU A 284 14.72 -15.81 9.32
C LEU A 284 14.48 -17.31 9.51
N VAL A 285 15.44 -18.15 9.16
CA VAL A 285 15.37 -19.61 9.40
C VAL A 285 15.19 -19.89 10.90
N ARG A 286 15.97 -19.25 11.78
CA ARG A 286 15.78 -19.38 13.23
C ARG A 286 14.41 -18.91 13.70
N ALA A 287 13.87 -17.83 13.15
CA ALA A 287 12.52 -17.38 13.48
C ALA A 287 11.47 -18.44 13.10
N MET A 288 11.63 -19.09 11.95
CA MET A 288 10.77 -20.19 11.52
C MET A 288 10.93 -21.44 12.40
N ASP A 289 12.13 -21.78 12.85
CA ASP A 289 12.36 -22.87 13.82
C ASP A 289 11.65 -22.60 15.15
N ARG A 290 11.76 -21.37 15.66
CA ARG A 290 11.07 -20.95 16.90
C ARG A 290 9.56 -20.97 16.73
N LEU A 291 9.06 -20.55 15.58
CA LEU A 291 7.64 -20.60 15.25
C LEU A 291 7.14 -22.06 15.17
N ALA A 292 7.91 -22.96 14.57
CA ALA A 292 7.59 -24.37 14.48
C ALA A 292 7.56 -25.03 15.87
N ALA A 293 8.51 -24.69 16.74
CA ALA A 293 8.54 -25.15 18.14
C ALA A 293 7.33 -24.65 18.94
N ALA A 294 6.95 -23.38 18.76
CA ALA A 294 5.75 -22.81 19.37
C ALA A 294 4.48 -23.52 18.90
N HIS A 295 4.37 -23.81 17.60
CA HIS A 295 3.27 -24.57 16.99
C HIS A 295 3.18 -26.01 17.49
N ALA A 296 4.32 -26.68 17.66
CA ALA A 296 4.36 -28.06 18.15
C ALA A 296 3.92 -28.17 19.62
N THR A 297 4.22 -27.14 20.42
CA THR A 297 3.82 -27.07 21.84
C THR A 297 2.34 -26.79 22.00
N GLU A 298 1.85 -25.78 21.28
CA GLU A 298 0.45 -25.42 21.23
C GLU A 298 0.13 -25.04 19.77
N PRO A 299 -0.82 -25.71 19.10
CA PRO A 299 -1.09 -25.44 17.70
C PRO A 299 -1.53 -24.00 17.44
N LEU A 300 -1.07 -23.46 16.31
CA LEU A 300 -1.47 -22.17 15.78
C LEU A 300 -2.68 -22.36 14.86
N ASP A 301 -3.63 -21.42 14.91
CA ASP A 301 -4.73 -21.33 13.95
C ASP A 301 -4.28 -20.60 12.67
N LEU A 302 -3.38 -19.61 12.81
CA LEU A 302 -2.94 -18.74 11.72
C LEU A 302 -1.49 -18.29 11.91
N VAL A 303 -0.76 -18.16 10.80
CA VAL A 303 0.53 -17.43 10.71
C VAL A 303 0.32 -16.27 9.75
N LEU A 304 0.44 -15.03 10.19
CA LEU A 304 0.30 -13.83 9.36
C LEU A 304 1.67 -13.18 9.16
N VAL A 305 2.07 -12.95 7.90
CA VAL A 305 3.25 -12.15 7.54
C VAL A 305 2.77 -10.84 6.90
N SER A 306 2.88 -9.73 7.62
CA SER A 306 2.28 -8.45 7.22
C SER A 306 3.14 -7.58 6.28
N GLY A 307 3.72 -8.20 5.25
CA GLY A 307 4.49 -7.50 4.20
C GLY A 307 6.00 -7.53 4.38
N ASP A 308 6.67 -7.11 3.31
CA ASP A 308 8.12 -7.09 3.14
C ASP A 308 8.73 -8.48 3.37
N MET A 309 8.22 -9.45 2.60
CA MET A 309 8.80 -10.80 2.52
C MET A 309 10.19 -10.74 1.88
N THR A 310 10.38 -9.83 0.92
CA THR A 310 11.62 -9.65 0.18
C THR A 310 12.27 -8.29 0.48
N ASP A 311 13.57 -8.18 0.23
CA ASP A 311 14.31 -6.92 0.39
C ASP A 311 14.12 -5.95 -0.79
N ALA A 312 13.86 -6.45 -2.01
CA ALA A 312 13.73 -5.66 -3.22
C ALA A 312 12.77 -6.23 -4.27
N GLY A 313 11.98 -7.26 -3.95
CA GLY A 313 11.02 -7.88 -4.87
C GLY A 313 11.68 -8.66 -6.03
N LEU A 314 12.94 -9.07 -5.87
CA LEU A 314 13.68 -9.82 -6.88
C LEU A 314 13.24 -11.28 -6.95
N SER A 315 13.40 -11.90 -8.13
CA SER A 315 13.11 -13.33 -8.34
C SER A 315 13.87 -14.20 -7.33
N ALA A 316 15.19 -14.00 -7.19
CA ALA A 316 16.02 -14.76 -6.24
C ALA A 316 15.59 -14.59 -4.76
N GLU A 317 15.11 -13.41 -4.36
CA GLU A 317 14.65 -13.15 -2.98
C GLU A 317 13.35 -13.88 -2.68
N TRP A 318 12.42 -13.87 -3.64
CA TRP A 318 11.20 -14.66 -3.55
C TRP A 318 11.51 -16.15 -3.50
N ALA A 319 12.45 -16.64 -4.30
CA ALA A 319 12.87 -18.05 -4.29
C ALA A 319 13.35 -18.46 -2.89
N GLU A 320 14.27 -17.70 -2.30
CA GLU A 320 14.80 -17.93 -0.95
C GLU A 320 13.68 -17.92 0.11
N PHE A 321 12.81 -16.91 0.11
CA PHE A 321 11.68 -16.84 1.04
C PHE A 321 10.80 -18.09 0.93
N LEU A 322 10.43 -18.48 -0.28
CA LEU A 322 9.51 -19.59 -0.53
C LEU A 322 10.15 -20.96 -0.23
N ASP A 323 11.46 -21.11 -0.45
CA ASP A 323 12.20 -22.31 -0.07
C ASP A 323 12.29 -22.46 1.45
N ILE A 324 12.53 -21.36 2.18
CA ILE A 324 12.47 -21.35 3.64
C ILE A 324 11.08 -21.77 4.11
N VAL A 325 10.01 -21.17 3.58
CA VAL A 325 8.62 -21.52 3.94
C VAL A 325 8.31 -22.98 3.62
N ALA A 326 8.78 -23.50 2.48
CA ALA A 326 8.58 -24.90 2.08
C ALA A 326 9.22 -25.90 3.05
N GLY A 327 10.27 -25.50 3.79
CA GLY A 327 10.87 -26.29 4.87
C GLY A 327 9.95 -26.53 6.07
N TYR A 328 8.85 -25.78 6.20
CA TYR A 328 7.92 -25.86 7.34
C TYR A 328 6.47 -26.07 6.86
N PRO A 329 6.11 -27.24 6.31
CA PRO A 329 4.81 -27.46 5.66
C PRO A 329 3.61 -27.21 6.59
N ALA A 330 3.69 -27.61 7.87
CA ALA A 330 2.61 -27.37 8.83
C ALA A 330 2.37 -25.87 9.10
N LEU A 331 3.42 -25.04 9.04
CA LEU A 331 3.28 -23.59 9.15
C LEU A 331 2.77 -22.99 7.83
N ALA A 332 3.29 -23.46 6.69
CA ALA A 332 2.89 -23.00 5.37
C ALA A 332 1.38 -23.18 5.10
N GLU A 333 0.78 -24.29 5.55
CA GLU A 333 -0.67 -24.53 5.46
C GLU A 333 -1.52 -23.46 6.17
N ARG A 334 -0.95 -22.80 7.18
CA ARG A 334 -1.59 -21.79 8.02
C ARG A 334 -1.11 -20.38 7.71
N MET A 335 -0.17 -20.23 6.78
CA MET A 335 0.47 -18.96 6.50
C MET A 335 -0.42 -18.09 5.62
N LEU A 336 -0.55 -16.82 5.95
CA LEU A 336 -1.06 -15.79 5.06
C LEU A 336 0.01 -14.72 4.89
N ILE A 337 0.20 -14.25 3.65
CA ILE A 337 1.16 -13.20 3.32
C ILE A 337 0.45 -12.07 2.57
N LEU A 338 0.86 -10.84 2.84
CA LEU A 338 0.33 -9.64 2.15
C LEU A 338 1.48 -8.79 1.64
N PRO A 339 1.29 -7.95 0.60
CA PRO A 339 2.40 -7.21 0.00
C PRO A 339 2.86 -6.04 0.87
N GLY A 340 4.17 -5.90 1.06
CA GLY A 340 4.80 -4.66 1.53
C GLY A 340 5.43 -3.85 0.40
N ASN A 341 6.04 -2.71 0.74
CA ASN A 341 6.60 -1.82 -0.27
C ASN A 341 7.89 -2.36 -0.88
N HIS A 342 8.71 -3.10 -0.14
CA HIS A 342 9.91 -3.74 -0.68
C HIS A 342 9.58 -4.83 -1.70
N ASP A 343 8.41 -5.46 -1.57
CA ASP A 343 7.98 -6.51 -2.48
C ASP A 343 7.61 -5.99 -3.89
N ILE A 344 7.20 -4.72 -4.03
CA ILE A 344 6.62 -4.21 -5.28
C ILE A 344 7.17 -2.87 -5.79
N ASN A 345 7.67 -2.01 -4.90
CA ASN A 345 8.01 -0.63 -5.23
C ASN A 345 9.52 -0.36 -5.37
N VAL A 346 10.39 -1.22 -4.82
CA VAL A 346 11.84 -1.09 -4.98
C VAL A 346 12.23 -1.30 -6.45
N VAL A 347 12.82 -0.27 -7.04
CA VAL A 347 13.21 -0.26 -8.46
C VAL A 347 14.60 -0.87 -8.64
N ASP A 348 15.51 -0.55 -7.72
CA ASP A 348 16.89 -0.96 -7.77
C ASP A 348 17.44 -0.99 -6.34
N ARG A 349 17.98 -2.14 -5.96
CA ARG A 349 18.55 -2.33 -4.63
C ARG A 349 19.86 -1.58 -4.40
N VAL A 350 20.60 -1.25 -5.47
CA VAL A 350 21.95 -0.64 -5.38
C VAL A 350 21.91 0.84 -5.71
N ASN A 351 21.00 1.26 -6.60
CA ASN A 351 20.90 2.65 -7.06
C ASN A 351 19.60 3.32 -6.59
N PRO A 352 19.60 4.03 -5.44
CA PRO A 352 18.41 4.70 -4.93
C PRO A 352 17.91 5.84 -5.83
N ALA A 353 18.74 6.31 -6.78
CA ALA A 353 18.37 7.34 -7.74
C ALA A 353 17.71 6.77 -9.01
N ARG A 354 17.62 5.44 -9.17
CA ARG A 354 16.91 4.84 -10.31
C ARG A 354 15.41 5.07 -10.15
N LEU A 355 14.78 5.56 -11.21
CA LEU A 355 13.38 5.98 -11.22
C LEU A 355 12.57 5.04 -12.10
N ASP A 356 11.33 4.77 -11.67
CA ASP A 356 10.36 4.06 -12.50
C ASP A 356 9.30 5.02 -13.03
N LEU A 357 8.78 4.76 -14.23
CA LEU A 357 7.70 5.58 -14.78
C LEU A 357 6.34 5.02 -14.34
N PRO A 358 5.27 5.85 -14.24
CA PRO A 358 3.94 5.43 -13.78
C PRO A 358 3.29 4.25 -14.54
N PHE A 359 3.79 3.93 -15.73
CA PHE A 359 3.31 2.84 -16.61
C PHE A 359 4.40 1.81 -16.92
N SER A 360 5.39 1.70 -16.04
CA SER A 360 6.54 0.85 -16.29
C SER A 360 6.18 -0.63 -16.28
N PRO A 361 6.62 -1.39 -17.31
CA PRO A 361 6.54 -2.84 -17.30
C PRO A 361 7.26 -3.48 -16.11
N ALA A 362 8.36 -2.88 -15.62
CA ALA A 362 9.13 -3.45 -14.51
C ALA A 362 8.30 -3.49 -13.21
N LYS A 363 7.57 -2.40 -12.92
CA LYS A 363 6.63 -2.36 -11.80
C LYS A 363 5.51 -3.40 -11.94
N THR A 364 4.95 -3.55 -13.14
CA THR A 364 3.94 -4.59 -13.38
C THR A 364 4.52 -5.97 -13.10
N LEU A 365 5.76 -6.24 -13.51
CA LEU A 365 6.42 -7.52 -13.29
C LEU A 365 6.62 -7.81 -11.80
N ARG A 366 7.13 -6.86 -11.01
CA ARG A 366 7.25 -7.02 -9.54
C ARG A 366 5.91 -7.32 -8.86
N LYS A 367 4.85 -6.59 -9.22
CA LYS A 367 3.48 -6.87 -8.73
C LYS A 367 3.03 -8.28 -9.11
N LEU A 368 3.30 -8.76 -10.32
CA LEU A 368 2.92 -10.11 -10.75
C LEU A 368 3.73 -11.21 -10.05
N ARG A 369 5.01 -10.98 -9.71
CA ARG A 369 5.80 -11.89 -8.87
C ARG A 369 5.19 -12.01 -7.48
N ALA A 370 4.93 -10.88 -6.83
CA ALA A 370 4.32 -10.84 -5.50
C ALA A 370 2.95 -11.54 -5.51
N LEU A 371 2.11 -11.27 -6.53
CA LEU A 371 0.81 -11.91 -6.68
C LEU A 371 0.91 -13.42 -6.90
N SER A 372 1.91 -13.87 -7.67
CA SER A 372 2.19 -15.30 -7.88
C SER A 372 2.65 -16.00 -6.61
N ALA A 373 3.48 -15.33 -5.80
CA ALA A 373 3.93 -15.85 -4.51
C ALA A 373 2.78 -15.92 -3.49
N ILE A 374 1.94 -14.88 -3.41
CA ILE A 374 0.70 -14.88 -2.61
C ILE A 374 -0.20 -16.05 -3.04
N ALA A 375 -0.47 -16.19 -4.34
CA ALA A 375 -1.29 -17.29 -4.86
C ALA A 375 -0.70 -18.66 -4.53
N ALA A 376 0.62 -18.81 -4.55
CA ALA A 376 1.25 -20.06 -4.15
C ALA A 376 1.14 -20.32 -2.64
N VAL A 377 1.25 -19.33 -1.76
CA VAL A 377 1.14 -19.57 -0.31
C VAL A 377 -0.31 -19.82 0.11
N GLU A 378 -1.26 -19.06 -0.42
CA GLU A 378 -2.62 -18.97 0.13
C GLU A 378 -3.75 -18.98 -0.91
N GLY A 379 -3.44 -19.13 -2.20
CA GLY A 379 -4.38 -18.88 -3.31
C GLY A 379 -5.67 -19.71 -3.30
N ASP A 380 -5.62 -20.94 -2.78
CA ASP A 380 -6.80 -21.81 -2.67
C ASP A 380 -7.71 -21.47 -1.48
N ARG A 381 -7.17 -20.74 -0.49
CA ARG A 381 -7.85 -20.41 0.78
C ARG A 381 -8.48 -19.03 0.76
N VAL A 382 -7.81 -18.06 0.15
CA VAL A 382 -8.30 -16.68 0.07
C VAL A 382 -9.18 -16.46 -1.15
N ARG A 383 -10.15 -15.55 -1.01
CA ARG A 383 -11.09 -15.16 -2.07
C ARG A 383 -10.82 -13.75 -2.52
N SER A 384 -10.93 -13.52 -3.82
CA SER A 384 -10.97 -12.16 -4.38
C SER A 384 -12.44 -11.74 -4.55
N PRO A 385 -12.99 -10.89 -3.66
CA PRO A 385 -14.38 -10.50 -3.73
C PRO A 385 -14.64 -9.64 -4.98
N GLY A 386 -15.74 -9.95 -5.66
CA GLY A 386 -16.21 -9.15 -6.80
C GLY A 386 -16.61 -7.72 -6.41
N PRO A 387 -17.07 -6.91 -7.37
CA PRO A 387 -17.45 -5.51 -7.16
C PRO A 387 -18.48 -5.30 -6.03
N ASP A 388 -19.33 -6.30 -5.79
CA ASP A 388 -20.39 -6.26 -4.78
C ASP A 388 -19.92 -6.76 -3.39
N GLY A 389 -18.63 -7.03 -3.21
CA GLY A 389 -18.06 -7.44 -1.92
C GLY A 389 -18.53 -8.81 -1.42
N GLN A 390 -19.00 -9.67 -2.33
CA GLN A 390 -19.42 -11.02 -1.97
C GLN A 390 -18.19 -11.82 -1.50
N THR A 391 -18.18 -12.23 -0.23
CA THR A 391 -17.15 -13.11 0.36
C THR A 391 -17.07 -14.50 -0.28
N ARG A 392 -18.00 -14.81 -1.21
CA ARG A 392 -18.05 -16.01 -2.04
C ARG A 392 -17.39 -15.81 -3.42
N GLY A 393 -16.57 -14.79 -3.60
CA GLY A 393 -15.73 -14.67 -4.80
C GLY A 393 -14.91 -15.94 -5.06
N PRO A 394 -14.40 -16.15 -6.28
CA PRO A 394 -13.55 -17.30 -6.59
C PRO A 394 -12.29 -17.31 -5.71
N ALA A 395 -11.69 -18.49 -5.57
CA ALA A 395 -10.34 -18.59 -5.00
C ALA A 395 -9.40 -17.67 -5.77
N LEU A 396 -8.37 -17.12 -5.12
CA LEU A 396 -7.38 -16.31 -5.84
C LEU A 396 -6.72 -17.12 -6.96
N ALA A 397 -6.42 -18.40 -6.72
CA ALA A 397 -5.89 -19.29 -7.77
C ALA A 397 -6.82 -19.35 -8.99
N ASP A 398 -8.11 -19.60 -8.77
CA ASP A 398 -9.14 -19.64 -9.83
C ASP A 398 -9.30 -18.28 -10.55
N ALA A 399 -9.19 -17.17 -9.80
CA ALA A 399 -9.31 -15.82 -10.33
C ALA A 399 -8.14 -15.45 -11.27
N LEU A 400 -6.95 -16.02 -11.02
CA LEU A 400 -5.75 -15.78 -11.81
C LEU A 400 -5.59 -16.73 -12.99
N GLU A 401 -6.26 -17.89 -12.99
CA GLU A 401 -6.13 -18.90 -14.06
C GLU A 401 -6.41 -18.34 -15.47
N PRO A 402 -7.44 -17.52 -15.72
CA PRO A 402 -7.67 -16.90 -17.03
C PRO A 402 -6.52 -15.98 -17.50
N TRP A 403 -5.67 -15.54 -16.58
CA TRP A 403 -4.55 -14.64 -16.82
C TRP A 403 -3.19 -15.34 -16.85
N ARG A 404 -3.11 -16.63 -16.45
CA ARG A 404 -1.86 -17.39 -16.32
C ARG A 404 -0.94 -17.21 -17.54
N ARG A 405 -1.47 -17.50 -18.72
CA ARG A 405 -0.71 -17.40 -19.97
C ARG A 405 -0.23 -15.97 -20.26
N ASP A 406 -1.08 -14.98 -20.04
CA ASP A 406 -0.70 -13.57 -20.25
C ASP A 406 0.41 -13.14 -19.26
N ILE A 407 0.38 -13.65 -18.02
CA ILE A 407 1.39 -13.40 -16.98
C ILE A 407 2.71 -14.06 -17.36
N GLU A 408 2.70 -15.35 -17.69
CA GLU A 408 3.90 -16.11 -18.10
C GLU A 408 4.57 -15.48 -19.33
N GLU A 409 3.79 -15.21 -20.38
CA GLU A 409 4.33 -14.60 -21.60
C GLU A 409 4.81 -13.15 -21.37
N PHE A 410 4.26 -12.44 -20.38
CA PHE A 410 4.76 -11.11 -20.00
C PHE A 410 6.04 -11.18 -19.18
N ALA A 411 6.15 -12.14 -18.26
CA ALA A 411 7.36 -12.35 -17.46
C ALA A 411 8.56 -12.76 -18.32
N ASP A 412 8.32 -13.50 -19.41
CA ASP A 412 9.35 -13.89 -20.38
C ASP A 412 9.64 -12.78 -21.42
N ALA A 413 8.64 -12.39 -22.20
CA ALA A 413 8.85 -11.50 -23.36
C ALA A 413 8.62 -10.01 -23.06
N GLY A 414 7.98 -9.66 -21.94
CA GLY A 414 7.58 -8.29 -21.61
C GLY A 414 6.50 -7.72 -22.54
N GLY A 415 6.50 -6.39 -22.70
CA GLY A 415 5.65 -5.68 -23.67
C GLY A 415 4.69 -4.68 -23.05
N LEU A 416 4.68 -3.46 -23.58
CA LEU A 416 3.89 -2.33 -23.05
C LEU A 416 2.38 -2.59 -23.06
N ARG A 417 1.85 -3.17 -24.15
CA ARG A 417 0.41 -3.48 -24.26
C ARG A 417 -0.03 -4.54 -23.25
N ARG A 418 0.80 -5.57 -23.05
CA ARG A 418 0.54 -6.63 -22.05
C ARG A 418 0.63 -6.07 -20.63
N SER A 419 1.68 -5.30 -20.33
CA SER A 419 1.83 -4.58 -19.06
C SER A 419 0.59 -3.74 -18.75
N ALA A 420 0.12 -2.91 -19.69
CA ALA A 420 -1.06 -2.07 -19.47
C ALA A 420 -2.34 -2.87 -19.17
N ARG A 421 -2.49 -4.06 -19.78
CA ARG A 421 -3.63 -4.96 -19.54
C ARG A 421 -3.51 -5.62 -18.16
N LEU A 422 -2.32 -6.13 -17.81
CA LEU A 422 -2.03 -6.83 -16.55
C LEU A 422 -1.94 -5.90 -15.34
N ALA A 423 -1.56 -4.63 -15.52
CA ALA A 423 -1.45 -3.66 -14.43
C ALA A 423 -2.77 -3.49 -13.66
N ARG A 424 -3.92 -3.71 -14.31
CA ARG A 424 -5.25 -3.64 -13.69
C ARG A 424 -5.60 -4.86 -12.85
N LEU A 425 -4.92 -5.98 -13.04
CA LEU A 425 -5.21 -7.25 -12.36
C LEU A 425 -4.92 -7.13 -10.87
N TRP A 426 -3.77 -6.52 -10.52
CA TRP A 426 -3.37 -6.27 -9.14
C TRP A 426 -4.47 -5.57 -8.33
N ASP A 427 -4.92 -4.40 -8.79
CA ASP A 427 -5.95 -3.61 -8.09
C ASP A 427 -7.30 -4.34 -8.00
N GLN A 428 -7.56 -5.28 -8.92
CA GLN A 428 -8.80 -6.08 -8.92
C GLN A 428 -8.76 -7.21 -7.91
N CYS A 429 -7.60 -7.72 -7.54
CA CYS A 429 -7.46 -8.84 -6.62
C CYS A 429 -7.81 -8.45 -5.18
N PHE A 430 -7.45 -7.23 -4.75
CA PHE A 430 -7.59 -6.81 -3.36
C PHE A 430 -8.98 -6.20 -3.03
N PRO A 431 -9.46 -6.32 -1.78
CA PRO A 431 -8.83 -7.03 -0.67
C PRO A 431 -8.93 -8.55 -0.87
N LEU A 432 -7.97 -9.33 -0.39
CA LEU A 432 -8.09 -10.79 -0.35
C LEU A 432 -8.76 -11.19 0.96
N ILE A 433 -9.75 -12.09 0.90
CA ILE A 433 -10.58 -12.46 2.05
C ILE A 433 -10.35 -13.94 2.38
N LEU A 434 -9.77 -14.24 3.56
CA LEU A 434 -9.96 -15.53 4.19
C LEU A 434 -11.33 -15.51 4.89
N PRO A 435 -12.33 -16.27 4.41
CA PRO A 435 -13.66 -16.25 5.00
C PRO A 435 -13.63 -16.83 6.43
N PRO A 436 -14.48 -16.32 7.35
CA PRO A 436 -14.59 -16.89 8.68
C PRO A 436 -15.10 -18.33 8.62
N VAL A 437 -14.52 -19.20 9.45
CA VAL A 437 -15.01 -20.58 9.61
C VAL A 437 -16.27 -20.56 10.49
N GLY A 438 -17.43 -20.67 9.85
CA GLY A 438 -18.73 -20.57 10.50
C GLY A 438 -19.17 -19.14 10.81
N GLU A 439 -20.40 -18.98 11.29
CA GLU A 439 -21.05 -17.67 11.49
C GLU A 439 -20.32 -16.78 12.50
N HIS A 440 -19.74 -17.38 13.53
CA HIS A 440 -19.02 -16.70 14.62
C HIS A 440 -17.49 -16.82 14.51
N GLY A 441 -16.99 -17.29 13.37
CA GLY A 441 -15.58 -17.54 13.15
C GLY A 441 -14.72 -16.26 13.06
N LEU A 442 -13.42 -16.48 12.90
CA LEU A 442 -12.44 -15.44 12.61
C LEU A 442 -12.14 -15.43 11.10
N GLY A 443 -12.42 -14.30 10.44
CA GLY A 443 -12.00 -14.03 9.07
C GLY A 443 -10.73 -13.16 9.02
N VAL A 444 -10.07 -13.12 7.88
CA VAL A 444 -8.93 -12.22 7.62
C VAL A 444 -9.18 -11.45 6.33
N ALA A 445 -9.06 -10.14 6.39
CA ALA A 445 -9.05 -9.29 5.21
C ALA A 445 -7.64 -8.76 4.98
N ILE A 446 -7.02 -9.19 3.89
CA ILE A 446 -5.69 -8.81 3.45
C ILE A 446 -5.80 -7.62 2.50
N LEU A 447 -5.17 -6.51 2.87
CA LEU A 447 -5.21 -5.27 2.12
C LEU A 447 -3.87 -5.01 1.41
N ASP A 448 -3.95 -4.48 0.21
CA ASP A 448 -2.82 -3.78 -0.41
C ASP A 448 -2.84 -2.33 0.07
N SER A 449 -1.87 -1.99 0.93
CA SER A 449 -1.70 -0.65 1.46
C SER A 449 -0.61 0.15 0.75
N ASN A 450 -0.05 -0.34 -0.35
CA ASN A 450 1.07 0.32 -1.02
C ASN A 450 0.59 1.46 -1.91
N ALA A 451 1.14 2.66 -1.73
CA ALA A 451 1.01 3.70 -2.74
C ALA A 451 1.93 3.38 -3.92
N ASP A 452 1.53 3.79 -5.12
CA ASP A 452 2.41 3.63 -6.28
C ASP A 452 3.61 4.59 -6.17
N ALA A 453 4.78 4.06 -5.84
CA ALA A 453 6.04 4.80 -5.88
C ALA A 453 6.70 4.77 -7.26
N ASN A 454 7.35 5.88 -7.62
CA ASN A 454 8.19 6.04 -8.82
C ASN A 454 9.65 6.39 -8.46
N PHE A 455 9.89 6.70 -7.18
CA PHE A 455 11.16 7.09 -6.60
C PHE A 455 11.37 6.33 -5.28
N SER A 456 12.61 6.01 -4.95
CA SER A 456 12.96 5.38 -3.66
C SER A 456 12.49 6.18 -2.46
N PHE A 457 12.49 7.53 -2.54
CA PHE A 457 11.99 8.39 -1.46
C PHE A 457 10.48 8.27 -1.21
N THR A 458 9.72 7.85 -2.23
CA THR A 458 8.27 7.64 -2.12
C THR A 458 7.90 6.17 -1.88
N ASN A 459 8.90 5.28 -1.74
CA ASN A 459 8.71 3.83 -1.60
C ASN A 459 7.85 3.46 -0.39
N ALA A 460 8.10 4.14 0.74
CA ALA A 460 7.46 3.88 2.03
C ALA A 460 6.05 4.47 2.18
N LEU A 461 5.51 5.11 1.13
CA LEU A 461 4.19 5.73 1.20
C LEU A 461 3.09 4.68 1.09
N GLY A 462 2.17 4.69 2.04
CA GLY A 462 1.00 3.82 2.04
C GLY A 462 -0.32 4.53 1.77
N MET A 463 -1.27 3.86 1.14
CA MET A 463 -2.66 4.32 0.99
C MET A 463 -3.64 3.15 0.84
N ILE A 464 -4.92 3.38 1.15
CA ILE A 464 -6.02 2.44 0.85
C ILE A 464 -6.95 3.06 -0.19
N SER A 465 -7.24 2.36 -1.30
CA SER A 465 -8.20 2.86 -2.28
C SER A 465 -9.64 2.75 -1.80
N VAL A 466 -10.51 3.64 -2.28
CA VAL A 466 -11.96 3.63 -1.98
C VAL A 466 -12.60 2.34 -2.48
N GLU A 467 -12.16 1.83 -3.63
CA GLU A 467 -12.66 0.54 -4.15
C GLU A 467 -12.33 -0.62 -3.21
N GLN A 468 -11.10 -0.67 -2.69
CA GLN A 468 -10.68 -1.69 -1.74
C GLN A 468 -11.44 -1.57 -0.42
N ALA A 469 -11.60 -0.35 0.11
CA ALA A 469 -12.35 -0.07 1.33
C ALA A 469 -13.84 -0.46 1.19
N ARG A 470 -14.48 -0.19 0.04
CA ARG A 470 -15.87 -0.58 -0.21
C ARG A 470 -16.06 -2.10 -0.21
N ARG A 471 -15.16 -2.83 -0.88
CA ARG A 471 -15.20 -4.31 -0.90
C ARG A 471 -14.92 -4.90 0.48
N LEU A 472 -14.04 -4.28 1.25
CA LEU A 472 -13.80 -4.64 2.65
C LEU A 472 -15.07 -4.50 3.47
N THR A 473 -15.70 -3.31 3.50
CA THR A 473 -16.90 -3.08 4.32
C THR A 473 -18.04 -4.00 3.91
N ALA A 474 -18.24 -4.22 2.61
CA ALA A 474 -19.24 -5.17 2.13
C ALA A 474 -18.96 -6.61 2.58
N SER A 475 -17.69 -7.03 2.64
CA SER A 475 -17.30 -8.35 3.17
C SER A 475 -17.57 -8.49 4.67
N LEU A 476 -17.29 -7.42 5.44
CA LEU A 476 -17.58 -7.35 6.87
C LEU A 476 -19.10 -7.37 7.13
N ASP A 477 -19.87 -6.63 6.33
CA ASP A 477 -21.34 -6.53 6.44
C ASP A 477 -22.03 -7.84 6.08
N ALA A 478 -21.49 -8.58 5.10
CA ALA A 478 -21.98 -9.90 4.72
C ALA A 478 -21.80 -10.96 5.82
N ASN A 479 -20.94 -10.72 6.81
CA ASN A 479 -20.68 -11.63 7.94
C ASN A 479 -20.76 -10.84 9.26
N PRO A 480 -21.95 -10.38 9.66
CA PRO A 480 -22.12 -9.44 10.77
C PRO A 480 -21.68 -10.03 12.13
N ASN A 481 -21.78 -11.36 12.27
CA ASN A 481 -21.51 -12.09 13.50
C ASN A 481 -20.08 -12.64 13.61
N ALA A 482 -19.28 -12.46 12.56
CA ALA A 482 -17.88 -12.87 12.51
C ALA A 482 -16.95 -11.81 13.10
N ARG A 483 -15.81 -12.27 13.64
CA ARG A 483 -14.68 -11.42 14.02
C ARG A 483 -13.66 -11.37 12.89
N TRP A 484 -12.87 -10.30 12.84
CA TRP A 484 -11.97 -10.09 11.72
C TRP A 484 -10.59 -9.60 12.15
N ILE A 485 -9.58 -10.10 11.45
CA ILE A 485 -8.29 -9.42 11.32
C ILE A 485 -8.34 -8.59 10.04
N VAL A 486 -8.06 -7.29 10.14
CA VAL A 486 -7.79 -6.42 8.98
C VAL A 486 -6.28 -6.26 8.89
N ALA A 487 -5.66 -6.99 7.96
CA ALA A 487 -4.22 -7.06 7.80
C ALA A 487 -3.76 -6.15 6.66
N LEU A 488 -2.72 -5.37 6.89
CA LEU A 488 -2.11 -4.47 5.92
C LEU A 488 -0.65 -4.21 6.29
N HIS A 489 0.18 -3.71 5.36
CA HIS A 489 1.59 -3.49 5.67
C HIS A 489 1.85 -2.18 6.45
N HIS A 490 1.47 -1.04 5.86
CA HIS A 490 1.65 0.28 6.46
C HIS A 490 0.77 0.53 7.68
N HIS A 491 1.25 1.29 8.65
CA HIS A 491 0.49 1.63 9.85
C HIS A 491 -0.58 2.70 9.59
N LEU A 492 -1.70 2.61 10.31
CA LEU A 492 -2.88 3.47 10.09
C LEU A 492 -2.70 4.88 10.64
N ALA A 493 -1.96 5.02 11.72
CA ALA A 493 -1.71 6.28 12.42
C ALA A 493 -0.36 6.25 13.11
N GLU A 494 0.26 7.42 13.23
CA GLU A 494 1.55 7.59 13.88
C GLU A 494 1.50 7.14 15.35
N TYR A 495 2.50 6.37 15.78
CA TYR A 495 2.53 5.83 17.14
C TYR A 495 2.66 6.92 18.20
N PRO A 496 2.10 6.69 19.39
CA PRO A 496 2.12 7.68 20.45
C PRO A 496 3.47 7.86 21.16
N ARG A 497 4.60 7.52 20.54
CA ARG A 497 5.93 7.49 21.18
C ARG A 497 6.78 8.70 20.80
N PRO A 498 7.58 9.25 21.73
CA PRO A 498 8.60 10.22 21.38
C PRO A 498 9.59 9.57 20.39
N VAL A 499 10.00 10.34 19.38
CA VAL A 499 11.04 9.93 18.42
C VAL A 499 12.29 10.75 18.68
N GLU A 500 13.45 10.18 18.38
CA GLU A 500 14.72 10.89 18.51
C GLU A 500 14.86 11.93 17.40
N THR A 501 14.52 11.54 16.16
CA THR A 501 14.58 12.41 15.00
C THR A 501 13.21 12.68 14.40
N PHE A 502 12.97 13.93 14.01
CA PHE A 502 11.71 14.37 13.42
C PHE A 502 11.38 13.65 12.08
N SER A 503 12.42 13.26 11.33
CA SER A 503 12.30 12.50 10.08
C SER A 503 11.59 11.15 10.26
N GLU A 504 11.67 10.53 11.44
CA GLU A 504 11.00 9.26 11.73
C GLU A 504 9.46 9.35 11.69
N ARG A 505 8.89 10.56 11.75
CA ARG A 505 7.42 10.78 11.80
C ARG A 505 6.80 11.23 10.49
N ILE A 506 7.60 11.36 9.41
CA ILE A 506 7.10 11.85 8.12
C ILE A 506 7.08 10.70 7.12
N GLY A 507 5.91 10.48 6.50
CA GLY A 507 5.79 9.68 5.29
C GLY A 507 5.78 8.16 5.47
N THR A 508 5.53 7.67 6.68
CA THR A 508 5.51 6.22 6.97
C THR A 508 4.10 5.71 7.30
N ALA A 509 3.19 6.57 7.78
CA ALA A 509 1.78 6.24 7.99
C ALA A 509 0.98 6.30 6.68
N LEU A 510 -0.17 5.62 6.64
CA LEU A 510 -1.12 5.77 5.54
C LEU A 510 -1.47 7.24 5.29
N ILE A 511 -1.28 7.69 4.05
CA ILE A 511 -1.60 9.04 3.57
C ILE A 511 -3.08 9.38 3.86
N ASN A 512 -3.96 8.40 3.71
CA ASN A 512 -5.39 8.53 3.99
C ASN A 512 -5.84 7.75 5.24
N GLY A 513 -4.92 7.48 6.17
CA GLY A 513 -5.17 6.71 7.39
C GLY A 513 -6.28 7.27 8.25
N ALA A 514 -6.36 8.61 8.42
CA ALA A 514 -7.44 9.25 9.18
C ALA A 514 -8.83 9.01 8.58
N TRP A 515 -8.95 8.97 7.25
CA TRP A 515 -10.20 8.61 6.59
C TRP A 515 -10.53 7.14 6.78
N PHE A 516 -9.53 6.26 6.63
CA PHE A 516 -9.73 4.82 6.76
C PHE A 516 -10.08 4.41 8.20
N LEU A 517 -9.45 5.03 9.21
CA LEU A 517 -9.81 4.85 10.63
C LEU A 517 -11.27 5.22 10.93
N ARG A 518 -11.79 6.30 10.32
CA ARG A 518 -13.20 6.68 10.47
C ARG A 518 -14.14 5.66 9.85
N LEU A 519 -13.77 5.09 8.70
CA LEU A 519 -14.51 4.02 8.05
C LEU A 519 -14.54 2.76 8.92
N LEU A 520 -13.40 2.36 9.50
CA LEU A 520 -13.29 1.19 10.37
C LEU A 520 -13.98 1.36 11.73
N ARG A 521 -14.26 2.59 12.17
CA ARG A 521 -14.91 2.87 13.46
C ARG A 521 -16.22 2.12 13.68
N ALA A 522 -17.02 1.94 12.61
CA ALA A 522 -18.28 1.21 12.68
C ALA A 522 -18.11 -0.27 13.04
N TYR A 523 -16.92 -0.83 12.80
CA TYR A 523 -16.59 -2.24 12.98
C TYR A 523 -15.68 -2.50 14.18
N ALA A 524 -15.23 -1.44 14.87
CA ALA A 524 -14.17 -1.48 15.87
C ALA A 524 -14.35 -2.51 16.98
N GLY A 525 -15.59 -2.89 17.32
CA GLY A 525 -15.85 -3.93 18.33
C GLY A 525 -15.48 -5.35 17.87
N ARG A 526 -15.49 -5.64 16.58
CA ARG A 526 -15.31 -7.00 16.04
C ARG A 526 -14.10 -7.16 15.14
N ILE A 527 -13.24 -6.13 15.06
CA ILE A 527 -12.04 -6.16 14.23
C ILE A 527 -10.80 -5.80 15.04
N VAL A 528 -9.68 -6.43 14.70
CA VAL A 528 -8.33 -6.01 15.09
C VAL A 528 -7.55 -5.69 13.82
N VAL A 529 -6.76 -4.63 13.84
CA VAL A 529 -5.90 -4.26 12.72
C VAL A 529 -4.48 -4.71 13.01
N MET A 530 -3.87 -5.45 12.08
CA MET A 530 -2.51 -5.99 12.24
C MET A 530 -1.62 -5.52 11.09
N HIS A 531 -0.48 -4.91 11.39
CA HIS A 531 0.43 -4.32 10.40
C HIS A 531 1.91 -4.35 10.82
N GLY A 532 2.79 -3.84 9.96
CA GLY A 532 4.24 -3.80 10.15
C GLY A 532 4.88 -2.49 9.66
N HIS A 533 5.81 -2.58 8.70
CA HIS A 533 6.47 -1.50 7.95
C HIS A 533 7.56 -0.73 8.70
N ARG A 534 7.39 -0.48 10.00
CA ARG A 534 8.37 0.29 10.79
C ARG A 534 9.27 -0.53 11.69
N HIS A 535 9.03 -1.84 11.78
CA HIS A 535 9.71 -2.75 12.72
C HIS A 535 9.49 -2.37 14.19
N ILE A 536 8.48 -1.56 14.48
CA ILE A 536 8.19 -1.08 15.83
C ILE A 536 7.20 -2.02 16.50
N ASP A 537 7.62 -2.56 17.65
CA ASP A 537 6.75 -3.30 18.57
C ASP A 537 5.78 -2.34 19.26
N TRP A 538 4.52 -2.35 18.84
CA TRP A 538 3.49 -1.49 19.43
C TRP A 538 2.10 -2.14 19.36
N ILE A 539 1.40 -2.13 20.50
CA ILE A 539 -0.02 -2.49 20.60
C ILE A 539 -0.75 -1.32 21.25
N GLY A 540 -1.82 -0.86 20.61
CA GLY A 540 -2.57 0.27 21.10
C GLY A 540 -3.99 0.34 20.59
N ARG A 541 -4.66 1.44 20.91
CA ARG A 541 -6.06 1.67 20.54
C ARG A 541 -6.27 3.06 19.93
N CYS A 542 -7.19 3.11 18.97
CA CYS A 542 -7.83 4.33 18.47
C CYS A 542 -9.33 4.24 18.80
N GLY A 543 -9.71 4.71 19.99
CA GLY A 543 -11.05 4.50 20.52
C GLY A 543 -11.25 3.03 20.87
N ARG A 544 -12.27 2.37 20.28
CA ARG A 544 -12.51 0.93 20.47
C ARG A 544 -11.66 0.04 19.54
N LEU A 545 -11.02 0.62 18.52
CA LEU A 545 -10.28 -0.14 17.52
C LEU A 545 -8.89 -0.47 18.05
N THR A 546 -8.56 -1.77 18.15
CA THR A 546 -7.22 -2.23 18.52
C THR A 546 -6.33 -2.32 17.29
N LEU A 547 -5.11 -1.77 17.40
CA LEU A 547 -4.07 -1.76 16.38
C LEU A 547 -2.85 -2.52 16.92
N ILE A 548 -2.30 -3.44 16.12
CA ILE A 548 -1.15 -4.27 16.46
C ILE A 548 -0.09 -4.07 15.38
N SER A 549 1.07 -3.56 15.78
CA SER A 549 2.28 -3.40 14.98
C SER A 549 3.27 -4.50 15.32
N ALA A 550 3.61 -5.33 14.34
CA ALA A 550 4.64 -6.35 14.52
C ALA A 550 6.04 -5.72 14.50
N PRO A 551 6.94 -6.12 15.42
CA PRO A 551 8.37 -5.94 15.20
C PRO A 551 8.85 -6.87 14.07
N SER A 552 10.02 -6.55 13.50
CA SER A 552 10.68 -7.50 12.61
C SER A 552 11.40 -8.58 13.43
N PRO A 553 11.21 -9.88 13.12
CA PRO A 553 12.02 -10.94 13.71
C PRO A 553 13.44 -10.99 13.12
N VAL A 554 13.75 -10.15 12.12
CA VAL A 554 15.03 -10.15 11.40
C VAL A 554 15.78 -8.83 11.57
N MET A 555 15.11 -7.70 11.37
CA MET A 555 15.70 -6.36 11.24
C MET A 555 16.11 -5.77 12.59
N ALA A 556 17.32 -6.14 13.02
CA ALA A 556 18.04 -5.52 14.13
C ALA A 556 19.54 -5.73 13.90
N ARG A 557 20.40 -5.14 14.74
CA ARG A 557 21.84 -5.44 14.64
C ARG A 557 22.12 -6.94 14.85
N PRO A 558 23.21 -7.49 14.31
CA PRO A 558 23.55 -8.91 14.48
C PRO A 558 23.63 -9.39 15.94
N ASP A 559 23.99 -8.48 16.86
CA ASP A 559 24.14 -8.71 18.30
C ASP A 559 22.88 -8.35 19.12
N GLU A 560 21.88 -7.73 18.50
CA GLU A 560 20.63 -7.38 19.14
C GLU A 560 19.61 -8.53 19.00
N ALA A 561 18.94 -8.86 20.11
CA ALA A 561 17.90 -9.87 20.12
C ALA A 561 16.65 -9.37 19.37
N THR A 562 16.08 -10.25 18.55
CA THR A 562 14.80 -10.02 17.87
C THR A 562 13.74 -10.98 18.38
N HIS A 563 12.48 -10.65 18.13
CA HIS A 563 11.34 -11.43 18.57
C HIS A 563 10.16 -11.26 17.63
N PHE A 564 9.16 -12.11 17.81
CA PHE A 564 7.82 -11.96 17.26
C PHE A 564 6.77 -12.36 18.31
N TYR A 565 5.50 -12.16 18.00
CA TYR A 565 4.41 -12.49 18.92
C TYR A 565 3.48 -13.56 18.35
N VAL A 566 2.99 -14.42 19.25
CA VAL A 566 1.79 -15.22 19.05
C VAL A 566 0.66 -14.54 19.83
N HIS A 567 -0.25 -13.91 19.11
CA HIS A 567 -1.41 -13.25 19.69
C HIS A 567 -2.52 -14.26 19.96
N SER A 568 -3.19 -14.09 21.10
CA SER A 568 -4.41 -14.84 21.43
C SER A 568 -5.61 -13.92 21.26
N LEU A 569 -6.41 -14.17 20.24
CA LEU A 569 -7.65 -13.44 19.97
C LEU A 569 -8.81 -14.26 20.48
N ALA A 570 -9.69 -13.70 21.31
CA ALA A 570 -10.82 -14.41 21.88
C ALA A 570 -12.16 -13.85 21.39
N ALA A 571 -13.14 -14.72 21.27
CA ALA A 571 -14.53 -14.31 21.07
C ALA A 571 -15.06 -13.65 22.35
N GLY A 572 -15.37 -12.36 22.29
CA GLY A 572 -16.01 -11.64 23.38
C GLY A 572 -17.50 -12.01 23.51
N PRO A 573 -18.09 -11.82 24.71
CA PRO A 573 -19.46 -12.23 25.04
C PRO A 573 -20.54 -11.45 24.28
N ASP A 574 -20.23 -10.25 23.79
CA ASP A 574 -21.12 -9.34 23.05
C ASP A 574 -20.92 -9.40 21.53
N GLY A 575 -20.24 -10.44 21.01
CA GLY A 575 -19.88 -10.51 19.59
C GLY A 575 -18.56 -9.81 19.26
N SER A 576 -17.90 -9.20 20.23
CA SER A 576 -16.62 -8.51 20.03
C SER A 576 -15.44 -9.46 19.82
N ILE A 577 -14.30 -8.87 19.45
CA ILE A 577 -12.99 -9.51 19.47
C ILE A 577 -12.18 -8.97 20.65
N HIS A 578 -11.73 -9.87 21.52
CA HIS A 578 -10.86 -9.55 22.66
C HIS A 578 -9.41 -9.89 22.29
N VAL A 579 -8.48 -9.03 22.69
CA VAL A 579 -7.04 -9.28 22.54
C VAL A 579 -6.47 -9.63 23.92
N LEU A 580 -6.12 -10.90 24.08
CA LEU A 580 -5.50 -11.41 25.31
C LEU A 580 -4.00 -11.11 25.31
N ALA A 581 -3.35 -11.29 26.46
CA ALA A 581 -1.90 -11.14 26.58
C ALA A 581 -1.18 -12.05 25.57
N PRO A 582 -0.32 -11.50 24.69
CA PRO A 582 0.37 -12.27 23.67
C PRO A 582 1.54 -13.04 24.26
N GLN A 583 1.90 -14.14 23.61
CA GLN A 583 3.14 -14.86 23.89
C GLN A 583 4.26 -14.26 23.04
N ARG A 584 5.28 -13.71 23.69
CA ARG A 584 6.52 -13.27 23.04
C ARG A 584 7.42 -14.48 22.75
N ILE A 585 7.96 -14.56 21.54
CA ILE A 585 8.92 -15.59 21.14
C ILE A 585 10.21 -14.89 20.70
N ASP A 586 11.29 -15.08 21.47
CA ASP A 586 12.60 -14.56 21.12
C ASP A 586 13.29 -15.47 20.07
N VAL A 587 13.87 -14.85 19.04
CA VAL A 587 14.53 -15.55 17.92
C VAL A 587 15.96 -15.90 18.28
N ASP A 588 16.71 -14.89 18.70
CA ASP A 588 18.10 -15.03 19.15
C ASP A 588 18.12 -15.09 20.68
N VAL A 589 18.36 -16.28 21.24
CA VAL A 589 18.74 -16.41 22.65
C VAL A 589 20.23 -16.15 22.70
N VAL A 590 20.64 -15.03 23.28
CA VAL A 590 22.04 -14.82 23.66
C VAL A 590 22.34 -15.86 24.73
N THR A 591 22.83 -17.03 24.33
CA THR A 591 23.47 -17.97 25.24
C THR A 591 24.79 -17.34 25.64
N GLY A 592 24.77 -16.62 26.78
CA GLY A 592 25.97 -16.22 27.51
C GLY A 592 26.62 -17.41 28.18
#